data_AF-A0A3M2AK33-F1
#
_entry.id   AF-A0A3M2AK33-F1
#
_cell.length_a   1.000
_cell.length_b   1.000
_cell.length_c   1.000
_cell.angle_alpha   90.00
_cell.angle_beta   90.00
_cell.angle_gamma   90.00
#
_symmetry.space_group_name_H-M   'P 1'
#
loop_
_entity.id
_entity.type
_entity.pdbx_description
1 polymer ?
#
loop_
_entity_poly.entity_id
_entity_poly.type
_entity_poly.pdbx_seq_one_letter_code
_entity_poly.pdbx_strand_id
1 'polypeptide(L)'
;MNSTAYWDQFLAADYAKKLQLFEQYLNQTNDKALLAVQMLDVLYRETAVRHQRDRFQVLASLLHDKHPTLWQSESLIIHYRLLANALVEKRVTDIPDLLPPIAAQATKQITLFQHILDMLAYHGQETAVAQLIITAWPQIRQSTHLRPSAQQRFATQATDYLIYAHLKTAESDITTLHTQLAEFFPINPDGLKAHLAVLSGRRQFQWQLEDLVPAAETRPSIQQAQQNLATLMLEFMGWLSQKQPNSWGQADLFRSQFPDYLAARRTGQLTERDPIGDMMRRKRPNFQLPPEPVHPLCPDAATLTRYLEHLLHATRPQPYRAAVLFTLLPAWTRFLRSRQLLAPATETAVWQNLDQLPQKVANFWQNWPDDPLPGEHIKHIRHQF
;
A
#
# COMPACT_ATOMS: atom_id res chain seq x y z
N MET A 1 8.53 27.11 31.79
CA MET A 1 7.19 27.15 31.14
C MET A 1 6.58 25.76 31.18
N ASN A 2 5.29 25.63 31.53
CA ASN A 2 4.58 24.34 31.48
C ASN A 2 4.56 23.84 30.02
N SER A 3 4.79 22.53 29.78
CA SER A 3 4.80 21.95 28.43
C SER A 3 3.47 22.19 27.69
N THR A 4 2.35 22.17 28.41
CA THR A 4 1.03 22.46 27.85
C THR A 4 0.94 23.89 27.33
N ALA A 5 1.35 24.88 28.13
CA ALA A 5 1.30 26.29 27.72
C ALA A 5 2.19 26.60 26.51
N TYR A 6 3.35 25.93 26.42
CA TYR A 6 4.23 26.06 25.26
C TYR A 6 3.64 25.42 24.00
N TRP A 7 3.02 24.25 24.15
CA TRP A 7 2.31 23.57 23.06
C TRP A 7 1.14 24.40 22.53
N ASP A 8 0.31 24.96 23.42
CA ASP A 8 -0.82 25.80 23.03
C ASP A 8 -0.34 27.07 22.30
N GLN A 9 0.74 27.69 22.78
CA GLN A 9 1.39 28.80 22.10
C GLN A 9 1.90 28.40 20.71
N PHE A 10 2.53 27.23 20.58
CA PHE A 10 3.00 26.72 19.30
C PHE A 10 1.85 26.46 18.33
N LEU A 11 0.76 25.82 18.77
CA LEU A 11 -0.40 25.54 17.91
C LEU A 11 -1.10 26.82 17.44
N ALA A 12 -1.22 27.82 18.32
CA ALA A 12 -1.85 29.11 18.01
C ALA A 12 -0.97 30.03 17.14
N ALA A 13 0.34 29.79 17.08
CA ALA A 13 1.27 30.58 16.30
C ALA A 13 1.11 30.38 14.78
N ASP A 14 1.45 31.41 14.01
CA ASP A 14 1.61 31.28 12.57
C ASP A 14 2.83 30.41 12.22
N TYR A 15 2.95 30.04 10.94
CA TYR A 15 4.01 29.14 10.47
C TYR A 15 5.43 29.66 10.75
N ALA A 16 5.70 30.95 10.51
CA ALA A 16 7.02 31.52 10.75
C ALA A 16 7.37 31.49 12.24
N LYS A 17 6.40 31.81 13.10
CA LYS A 17 6.56 31.77 14.54
C LYS A 17 6.67 30.34 15.07
N LYS A 18 5.97 29.36 14.49
CA LYS A 18 6.13 27.92 14.81
C LYS A 18 7.55 27.43 14.56
N LEU A 19 8.17 27.81 13.44
CA LEU A 19 9.58 27.49 13.17
C LEU A 19 10.51 28.05 14.25
N GLN A 20 10.33 29.33 14.61
CA GLN A 20 11.12 29.97 15.68
C GLN A 20 10.91 29.28 17.04
N LEU A 21 9.66 28.97 17.40
CA LEU A 21 9.35 28.28 18.65
C LEU A 21 9.97 26.89 18.67
N PHE A 22 9.95 26.14 17.56
CA PHE A 22 10.62 24.85 17.48
C PHE A 22 12.14 24.97 17.72
N GLU A 23 12.82 25.89 17.03
CA GLU A 23 14.25 26.13 17.23
C GLU A 23 14.58 26.57 18.67
N GLN A 24 13.76 27.46 19.25
CA GLN A 24 13.89 27.88 20.64
C GLN A 24 13.73 26.71 21.61
N TYR A 25 12.73 25.85 21.37
CA TYR A 25 12.46 24.68 22.19
C TYR A 25 13.64 23.70 22.21
N LEU A 26 14.24 23.43 21.04
CA LEU A 26 15.40 22.56 20.93
C LEU A 26 16.64 23.12 21.66
N ASN A 27 16.77 24.44 21.80
CA ASN A 27 17.90 25.06 22.50
C ASN A 27 17.72 25.16 24.03
N GLN A 28 16.49 25.03 24.53
CA GLN A 28 16.17 25.30 25.94
C GLN A 28 16.10 24.05 26.82
N THR A 29 15.98 22.85 26.25
CA THR A 29 15.49 21.69 27.02
C THR A 29 16.33 20.44 26.81
N ASN A 30 16.91 19.89 27.89
CA ASN A 30 17.59 18.59 27.85
C ASN A 30 16.63 17.38 27.96
N ASP A 31 15.36 17.57 28.35
CA ASP A 31 14.59 16.45 28.94
C ASP A 31 13.09 16.37 28.56
N LYS A 32 12.67 17.01 27.47
CA LYS A 32 11.26 16.97 27.03
C LYS A 32 11.10 16.51 25.59
N ALA A 33 11.49 15.26 25.38
CA ALA A 33 11.59 14.58 24.10
C ALA A 33 10.29 14.55 23.28
N LEU A 34 9.16 14.22 23.92
CA LEU A 34 7.91 13.95 23.21
C LEU A 34 7.34 15.18 22.49
N LEU A 35 7.45 16.37 23.10
CA LEU A 35 6.87 17.59 22.55
C LEU A 35 7.62 18.08 21.29
N ALA A 36 8.96 17.92 21.23
CA ALA A 36 9.72 18.25 20.03
C ALA A 36 9.26 17.43 18.81
N VAL A 37 8.99 16.14 19.02
CA VAL A 37 8.54 15.23 17.95
C VAL A 37 7.13 15.59 17.48
N GLN A 38 6.25 15.97 18.42
CA GLN A 38 4.90 16.47 18.11
C GLN A 38 4.95 17.79 17.32
N MET A 39 5.82 18.73 17.71
CA MET A 39 6.03 19.98 16.97
C MET A 39 6.57 19.70 15.56
N LEU A 40 7.52 18.77 15.44
CA LEU A 40 8.09 18.37 14.15
C LEU A 40 7.04 17.70 13.24
N ASP A 41 6.08 16.95 13.79
CA ASP A 41 4.94 16.39 13.05
C ASP A 41 3.99 17.46 12.50
N VAL A 42 3.68 18.49 13.30
CA VAL A 42 2.90 19.64 12.82
C VAL A 42 3.64 20.37 11.70
N LEU A 43 4.93 20.64 11.89
CA LEU A 43 5.76 21.31 10.89
C LEU A 43 5.90 20.48 9.61
N TYR A 44 5.99 19.15 9.69
CA TYR A 44 5.97 18.27 8.53
C TYR A 44 4.74 18.53 7.65
N ARG A 45 3.53 18.48 8.23
CA ARG A 45 2.29 18.74 7.48
C ARG A 45 2.25 20.14 6.89
N GLU A 46 2.67 21.15 7.65
CA GLU A 46 2.68 22.54 7.15
C GLU A 46 3.68 22.75 6.02
N THR A 47 4.88 22.15 6.11
CA THR A 47 5.86 22.20 5.01
C THR A 47 5.36 21.50 3.76
N ALA A 48 4.65 20.37 3.90
CA ALA A 48 4.06 19.65 2.78
C ALA A 48 2.98 20.48 2.05
N VAL A 49 2.04 21.07 2.80
CA VAL A 49 0.98 21.93 2.25
C VAL A 49 1.53 23.18 1.57
N ARG A 50 2.66 23.71 2.05
CA ARG A 50 3.32 24.90 1.51
C ARG A 50 4.32 24.62 0.39
N HIS A 51 4.47 23.36 -0.03
CA HIS A 51 5.50 22.93 -0.98
C HIS A 51 6.93 23.31 -0.55
N GLN A 52 7.22 23.22 0.75
CA GLN A 52 8.53 23.51 1.36
C GLN A 52 9.14 22.26 2.01
N ARG A 53 9.04 21.10 1.36
CA ARG A 53 9.43 19.81 1.94
C ARG A 53 10.93 19.73 2.29
N ASP A 54 11.80 20.43 1.56
CA ASP A 54 13.22 20.60 1.93
C ASP A 54 13.41 21.26 3.30
N ARG A 55 12.52 22.19 3.69
CA ARG A 55 12.59 22.82 5.01
C ARG A 55 12.41 21.79 6.13
N PHE A 56 11.61 20.75 5.92
CA PHE A 56 11.48 19.67 6.88
C PHE A 56 12.80 18.91 7.08
N GLN A 57 13.58 18.71 6.02
CA GLN A 57 14.90 18.07 6.12
C GLN A 57 15.84 18.88 7.00
N VAL A 58 15.85 20.21 6.86
CA VAL A 58 16.63 21.10 7.74
C VAL A 58 16.20 20.98 9.20
N LEU A 59 14.89 20.92 9.48
CA LEU A 59 14.36 20.76 10.83
C LEU A 59 14.69 19.38 11.43
N ALA A 60 14.63 18.33 10.61
CA ALA A 60 15.01 16.98 11.00
C ALA A 60 16.51 16.91 11.35
N SER A 61 17.38 17.47 10.51
CA SER A 61 18.82 17.58 10.80
C SER A 61 19.09 18.36 12.09
N LEU A 62 18.39 19.49 12.31
CA LEU A 62 18.52 20.24 13.55
C LEU A 62 18.14 19.42 14.79
N LEU A 63 17.07 18.61 14.70
CA LEU A 63 16.69 17.69 15.77
C LEU A 63 17.75 16.61 16.00
N HIS A 64 18.30 16.04 14.92
CA HIS A 64 19.38 15.05 14.99
C HIS A 64 20.60 15.59 15.73
N ASP A 65 21.08 16.77 15.33
CA ASP A 65 22.29 17.38 15.86
C ASP A 65 22.16 17.81 17.33
N LYS A 66 20.99 18.36 17.69
CA LYS A 66 20.74 18.89 19.05
C LYS A 66 20.31 17.81 20.04
N HIS A 67 19.58 16.79 19.57
CA HIS A 67 18.94 15.78 20.42
C HIS A 67 19.08 14.36 19.84
N PRO A 68 20.31 13.82 19.73
CA PRO A 68 20.58 12.55 19.05
C PRO A 68 19.89 11.34 19.70
N THR A 69 19.72 11.32 21.02
CA THR A 69 19.01 10.24 21.73
C THR A 69 17.52 10.22 21.38
N LEU A 70 16.89 11.40 21.33
CA LEU A 70 15.50 11.54 20.91
C LEU A 70 15.33 11.13 19.45
N TRP A 71 16.21 11.63 18.59
CA TRP A 71 16.26 11.24 17.19
C TRP A 71 16.30 9.71 17.04
N GLN A 72 17.17 9.03 17.79
CA GLN A 72 17.29 7.58 17.73
C GLN A 72 16.00 6.86 18.13
N SER A 73 15.29 7.36 19.17
CA SER A 73 14.02 6.78 19.62
C SER A 73 12.88 6.92 18.61
N GLU A 74 12.91 8.00 17.83
CA GLU A 74 11.85 8.36 16.86
C GLU A 74 12.33 8.24 15.40
N SER A 75 13.47 7.59 15.17
CA SER A 75 14.15 7.72 13.88
C SER A 75 13.29 7.15 12.75
N LEU A 76 12.55 6.05 12.97
CA LEU A 76 11.75 5.46 11.91
C LEU A 76 10.65 6.40 11.38
N ILE A 77 9.92 7.10 12.26
CA ILE A 77 8.86 8.03 11.82
C ILE A 77 9.45 9.24 11.10
N ILE A 78 10.63 9.71 11.51
CA ILE A 78 11.31 10.81 10.84
C ILE A 78 11.85 10.37 9.46
N HIS A 79 12.48 9.20 9.36
CA HIS A 79 12.96 8.67 8.08
C HIS A 79 11.82 8.33 7.13
N TYR A 80 10.67 7.85 7.64
CA TYR A 80 9.45 7.70 6.84
C TYR A 80 9.06 9.01 6.16
N ARG A 81 9.04 10.13 6.91
CA ARG A 81 8.69 11.46 6.38
C ARG A 81 9.72 12.00 5.39
N LEU A 82 11.01 11.81 5.67
CA LEU A 82 12.09 12.16 4.75
C LEU A 82 11.97 11.38 3.44
N LEU A 83 11.68 10.08 3.53
CA LEU A 83 11.47 9.22 2.37
C LEU A 83 10.22 9.62 1.58
N ALA A 84 9.11 9.93 2.26
CA ALA A 84 7.91 10.44 1.61
C ALA A 84 8.19 11.74 0.83
N ASN A 85 8.95 12.67 1.43
CA ASN A 85 9.36 13.90 0.74
C ASN A 85 10.23 13.60 -0.48
N ALA A 86 11.23 12.73 -0.36
CA ALA A 86 12.09 12.36 -1.47
C ALA A 86 11.30 11.73 -2.64
N LEU A 87 10.29 10.90 -2.35
CA LEU A 87 9.41 10.31 -3.36
C LEU A 87 8.56 11.37 -4.07
N VAL A 88 7.90 12.24 -3.30
CA VAL A 88 7.02 13.30 -3.84
C VAL A 88 7.82 14.30 -4.70
N GLU A 89 9.02 14.66 -4.27
CA GLU A 89 9.92 15.56 -5.00
C GLU A 89 10.74 14.85 -6.08
N LYS A 90 10.55 13.54 -6.28
CA LYS A 90 11.28 12.71 -7.23
C LYS A 90 12.81 12.74 -7.05
N ARG A 91 13.27 12.95 -5.81
CA ARG A 91 14.69 12.85 -5.41
C ARG A 91 15.10 11.39 -5.22
N VAL A 92 15.02 10.61 -6.30
CA VAL A 92 15.27 9.17 -6.29
C VAL A 92 16.69 8.83 -5.84
N THR A 93 17.66 9.73 -6.09
CA THR A 93 19.05 9.59 -5.66
C THR A 93 19.24 9.56 -4.15
N ASP A 94 18.30 10.14 -3.39
CA ASP A 94 18.40 10.27 -1.94
C ASP A 94 17.83 9.03 -1.23
N ILE A 95 17.02 8.23 -1.92
CA ILE A 95 16.34 7.07 -1.36
C ILE A 95 17.33 6.07 -0.74
N PRO A 96 18.43 5.65 -1.41
CA PRO A 96 19.36 4.66 -0.86
C PRO A 96 19.92 5.02 0.51
N ASP A 97 20.21 6.31 0.76
CA ASP A 97 20.77 6.78 2.04
C ASP A 97 19.73 6.77 3.17
N LEU A 98 18.45 6.82 2.83
CA LEU A 98 17.34 6.79 3.80
C LEU A 98 16.96 5.37 4.23
N LEU A 99 17.30 4.34 3.47
CA LEU A 99 16.87 2.96 3.73
C LEU A 99 17.54 2.28 4.95
N PRO A 100 18.86 2.40 5.19
CA PRO A 100 19.51 1.64 6.27
C PRO A 100 18.94 1.93 7.66
N PRO A 101 18.68 3.19 8.06
CA PRO A 101 18.05 3.48 9.35
C PRO A 101 16.63 2.90 9.47
N ILE A 102 15.89 2.83 8.36
CA ILE A 102 14.55 2.23 8.32
C ILE A 102 14.65 0.71 8.53
N ALA A 103 15.56 0.04 7.82
CA ALA A 103 15.76 -1.41 7.95
C ALA A 103 16.17 -1.81 9.37
N ALA A 104 17.04 -1.03 10.00
CA ALA A 104 17.51 -1.28 11.38
C ALA A 104 16.39 -1.21 12.44
N GLN A 105 15.23 -0.64 12.10
CA GLN A 105 14.07 -0.54 13.00
C GLN A 105 12.89 -1.43 12.59
N ALA A 106 13.04 -2.29 11.58
CA ALA A 106 11.94 -3.06 10.99
C ALA A 106 11.18 -3.92 12.01
N THR A 107 11.87 -4.50 13.01
CA THR A 107 11.23 -5.36 14.02
C THR A 107 10.50 -4.58 15.12
N LYS A 108 10.92 -3.34 15.40
CA LYS A 108 10.34 -2.51 16.47
C LYS A 108 8.97 -1.96 16.09
N GLN A 109 8.80 -1.61 14.82
CA GLN A 109 7.58 -1.01 14.30
C GLN A 109 7.21 -1.63 12.94
N ILE A 110 7.03 -2.95 12.92
CA ILE A 110 6.80 -3.74 11.69
C ILE A 110 5.66 -3.20 10.82
N THR A 111 4.67 -2.56 11.41
CA THR A 111 3.55 -1.97 10.67
C THR A 111 3.94 -0.69 9.94
N LEU A 112 4.67 0.23 10.57
CA LEU A 112 5.17 1.41 9.87
C LEU A 112 6.18 0.98 8.79
N PHE A 113 6.99 -0.05 9.07
CA PHE A 113 7.86 -0.65 8.07
C PHE A 113 7.09 -1.20 6.86
N GLN A 114 5.99 -1.93 7.07
CA GLN A 114 5.12 -2.39 5.98
C GLN A 114 4.50 -1.23 5.18
N HIS A 115 4.09 -0.16 5.85
CA HIS A 115 3.59 1.04 5.19
C HIS A 115 4.65 1.71 4.31
N ILE A 116 5.91 1.71 4.75
CA ILE A 116 7.05 2.19 3.94
C ILE A 116 7.24 1.32 2.69
N LEU A 117 7.14 -0.01 2.82
CA LEU A 117 7.22 -0.91 1.66
C LEU A 117 6.10 -0.63 0.66
N ASP A 118 4.86 -0.49 1.14
CA ASP A 118 3.71 -0.17 0.29
C ASP A 118 3.88 1.20 -0.40
N MET A 119 4.41 2.20 0.31
CA MET A 119 4.74 3.51 -0.27
C MET A 119 5.77 3.40 -1.39
N LEU A 120 6.90 2.74 -1.14
CA LEU A 120 7.94 2.54 -2.16
C LEU A 120 7.42 1.75 -3.36
N ALA A 121 6.63 0.70 -3.12
CA ALA A 121 5.99 -0.10 -4.16
C ALA A 121 5.00 0.73 -5.01
N TYR A 122 4.21 1.60 -4.37
CA TYR A 122 3.31 2.52 -5.05
C TYR A 122 4.04 3.44 -6.02
N HIS A 123 5.21 3.92 -5.64
CA HIS A 123 6.05 4.84 -6.41
C HIS A 123 6.99 4.13 -7.40
N GLY A 124 6.82 2.83 -7.65
CA GLY A 124 7.63 2.08 -8.61
C GLY A 124 9.12 1.98 -8.22
N GLN A 125 9.40 1.98 -6.91
CA GLN A 125 10.76 1.88 -6.35
C GLN A 125 11.11 0.43 -5.97
N GLU A 126 10.88 -0.54 -6.86
CA GLU A 126 11.04 -1.97 -6.53
C GLU A 126 12.46 -2.32 -6.05
N THR A 127 13.48 -1.68 -6.63
CA THR A 127 14.88 -1.87 -6.21
C THR A 127 15.09 -1.39 -4.76
N ALA A 128 14.47 -0.29 -4.36
CA ALA A 128 14.53 0.21 -2.98
C ALA A 128 13.78 -0.73 -2.03
N VAL A 129 12.61 -1.24 -2.44
CA VAL A 129 11.86 -2.25 -1.67
C VAL A 129 12.71 -3.50 -1.45
N ALA A 130 13.30 -4.04 -2.52
CA ALA A 130 14.16 -5.23 -2.45
C ALA A 130 15.36 -4.99 -1.51
N GLN A 131 16.06 -3.86 -1.65
CA GLN A 131 17.19 -3.51 -0.78
C GLN A 131 16.79 -3.43 0.69
N LEU A 132 15.66 -2.77 0.98
CA LEU A 132 15.15 -2.60 2.34
C LEU A 132 14.79 -3.95 2.96
N ILE A 133 14.15 -4.83 2.18
CA ILE A 133 13.77 -6.18 2.61
C ILE A 133 15.00 -7.04 2.91
N ILE A 134 15.98 -7.09 2.00
CA ILE A 134 17.22 -7.86 2.18
C ILE A 134 17.94 -7.41 3.46
N THR A 135 18.03 -6.09 3.66
CA THR A 135 18.72 -5.51 4.81
C THR A 135 17.99 -5.82 6.13
N ALA A 136 16.65 -5.81 6.12
CA ALA A 136 15.85 -6.07 7.32
C ALA A 136 15.68 -7.57 7.65
N TRP A 137 15.85 -8.46 6.67
CA TRP A 137 15.52 -9.89 6.81
C TRP A 137 16.22 -10.59 7.98
N PRO A 138 17.55 -10.45 8.19
CA PRO A 138 18.22 -11.12 9.30
C PRO A 138 17.60 -10.82 10.66
N GLN A 139 17.24 -9.55 10.90
CA GLN A 139 16.61 -9.12 12.14
C GLN A 139 15.18 -9.64 12.26
N ILE A 140 14.41 -9.64 11.17
CA ILE A 140 13.03 -10.16 11.16
C ILE A 140 13.02 -11.67 11.41
N ARG A 141 13.89 -12.42 10.74
CA ARG A 141 14.01 -13.88 10.87
C ARG A 141 14.40 -14.30 12.30
N GLN A 142 15.28 -13.54 12.95
CA GLN A 142 15.73 -13.84 14.32
C GLN A 142 14.84 -13.23 15.41
N SER A 143 13.86 -12.40 15.05
CA SER A 143 13.00 -11.72 16.02
C SER A 143 12.10 -12.70 16.77
N THR A 144 12.21 -12.71 18.09
CA THR A 144 11.30 -13.44 18.99
C THR A 144 10.02 -12.67 19.28
N HIS A 145 9.95 -11.38 18.92
CA HIS A 145 8.78 -10.53 19.11
C HIS A 145 7.75 -10.68 17.98
N LEU A 146 8.17 -11.23 16.83
CA LEU A 146 7.29 -11.47 15.69
C LEU A 146 6.75 -12.90 15.75
N ARG A 147 5.46 -13.05 15.46
CA ARG A 147 4.84 -14.37 15.30
C ARG A 147 5.42 -15.06 14.05
N PRO A 148 5.57 -16.40 14.03
CA PRO A 148 6.06 -17.12 12.85
C PRO A 148 5.29 -16.81 11.56
N SER A 149 3.97 -16.64 11.65
CA SER A 149 3.15 -16.26 10.49
C SER A 149 3.44 -14.85 9.96
N ALA A 150 3.93 -13.93 10.80
CA ALA A 150 4.37 -12.62 10.35
C ALA A 150 5.71 -12.71 9.61
N GLN A 151 6.64 -13.52 10.10
CA GLN A 151 7.92 -13.78 9.44
C GLN A 151 7.71 -14.48 8.09
N GLN A 152 6.81 -15.46 8.02
CA GLN A 152 6.47 -16.14 6.77
C GLN A 152 5.86 -15.19 5.74
N ARG A 153 4.88 -14.35 6.14
CA ARG A 153 4.31 -13.34 5.23
C ARG A 153 5.36 -12.35 4.73
N PHE A 154 6.27 -11.92 5.62
CA PHE A 154 7.38 -11.05 5.24
C PHE A 154 8.28 -11.73 4.20
N ALA A 155 8.65 -12.98 4.43
CA ALA A 155 9.49 -13.74 3.51
C ALA A 155 8.80 -14.00 2.16
N THR A 156 7.49 -14.24 2.12
CA THR A 156 6.74 -14.34 0.85
C THR A 156 6.74 -13.02 0.09
N GLN A 157 6.49 -11.91 0.78
CA GLN A 157 6.57 -10.58 0.17
C GLN A 157 8.00 -10.29 -0.34
N ALA A 158 9.02 -10.70 0.40
CA ALA A 158 10.41 -10.57 0.01
C ALA A 158 10.73 -11.29 -1.30
N THR A 159 10.28 -12.54 -1.43
CA THR A 159 10.49 -13.30 -2.65
C THR A 159 9.82 -12.64 -3.85
N ASP A 160 8.63 -12.08 -3.68
CA ASP A 160 7.90 -11.37 -4.75
C ASP A 160 8.68 -10.13 -5.22
N TYR A 161 9.15 -9.26 -4.32
CA TYR A 161 9.89 -8.05 -4.72
C TYR A 161 11.28 -8.33 -5.30
N LEU A 162 11.95 -9.40 -4.86
CA LEU A 162 13.21 -9.84 -5.48
C LEU A 162 12.98 -10.31 -6.93
N ILE A 163 11.89 -11.04 -7.19
CA ILE A 163 11.48 -11.42 -8.53
C ILE A 163 11.16 -10.19 -9.38
N TYR A 164 10.44 -9.20 -8.84
CA TYR A 164 10.11 -7.98 -9.58
C TYR A 164 11.34 -7.12 -9.90
N ALA A 165 12.26 -6.98 -8.94
CA ALA A 165 13.52 -6.29 -9.17
C ALA A 165 14.34 -6.99 -10.27
N HIS A 166 14.39 -8.33 -10.25
CA HIS A 166 15.03 -9.13 -11.29
C HIS A 166 14.37 -8.96 -12.67
N LEU A 167 13.03 -8.97 -12.75
CA LEU A 167 12.30 -8.78 -14.01
C LEU A 167 12.49 -7.38 -14.62
N LYS A 168 12.86 -6.38 -13.80
CA LYS A 168 13.14 -5.02 -14.25
C LYS A 168 14.51 -4.89 -14.92
N THR A 169 15.47 -5.70 -14.50
CA THR A 169 16.82 -5.74 -15.05
C THR A 169 16.90 -6.88 -16.06
N ALA A 170 16.62 -6.59 -17.34
CA ALA A 170 16.48 -7.54 -18.45
C ALA A 170 17.63 -8.55 -18.65
N GLU A 171 18.73 -8.42 -17.90
CA GLU A 171 19.98 -9.18 -18.01
C GLU A 171 20.31 -10.01 -16.76
N SER A 172 19.42 -10.11 -15.77
CA SER A 172 19.75 -10.79 -14.54
C SER A 172 19.80 -12.32 -14.68
N ASP A 173 20.89 -12.92 -14.21
CA ASP A 173 21.09 -14.36 -14.13
C ASP A 173 20.08 -15.00 -13.16
N ILE A 174 19.30 -15.97 -13.65
CA ILE A 174 18.31 -16.72 -12.86
C ILE A 174 18.97 -17.47 -11.69
N THR A 175 20.25 -17.83 -11.81
CA THR A 175 21.03 -18.49 -10.75
C THR A 175 21.27 -17.56 -9.57
N THR A 176 21.52 -16.27 -9.85
CA THR A 176 21.68 -15.25 -8.82
C THR A 176 20.36 -15.02 -8.10
N LEU A 177 19.25 -14.92 -8.84
CA LEU A 177 17.91 -14.82 -8.24
C LEU A 177 17.59 -16.04 -7.37
N HIS A 178 17.85 -17.25 -7.86
CA HIS A 178 17.61 -18.48 -7.09
C HIS A 178 18.37 -18.49 -5.77
N THR A 179 19.66 -18.13 -5.79
CA THR A 179 20.49 -18.00 -4.58
C THR A 179 19.89 -16.99 -3.60
N GLN A 180 19.47 -15.82 -4.06
CA GLN A 180 18.87 -14.79 -3.21
C GLN A 180 17.53 -15.24 -2.59
N LEU A 181 16.68 -15.91 -3.37
CA LEU A 181 15.39 -16.40 -2.88
C LEU A 181 15.54 -17.56 -1.87
N ALA A 182 16.61 -18.36 -2.00
CA ALA A 182 16.90 -19.48 -1.11
C ALA A 182 17.16 -19.06 0.36
N GLU A 183 17.52 -17.79 0.59
CA GLU A 183 17.67 -17.20 1.93
C GLU A 183 16.36 -17.09 2.70
N PHE A 184 15.23 -17.12 2.00
CA PHE A 184 13.88 -17.00 2.58
C PHE A 184 13.23 -18.37 2.72
N PHE A 185 13.25 -19.17 1.65
CA PHE A 185 12.66 -20.52 1.62
C PHE A 185 13.40 -21.42 0.63
N PRO A 186 13.31 -22.76 0.77
CA PRO A 186 13.72 -23.67 -0.29
C PRO A 186 12.93 -23.41 -1.58
N ILE A 187 13.63 -23.06 -2.67
CA ILE A 187 13.00 -22.75 -3.97
C ILE A 187 13.18 -23.91 -4.93
N ASN A 188 12.06 -24.43 -5.44
CA ASN A 188 12.05 -25.34 -6.57
C ASN A 188 12.39 -24.58 -7.87
N PRO A 189 13.51 -24.89 -8.56
CA PRO A 189 13.91 -24.19 -9.78
C PRO A 189 12.87 -24.23 -10.90
N ASP A 190 12.17 -25.35 -11.07
CA ASP A 190 11.15 -25.50 -12.13
C ASP A 190 9.89 -24.71 -11.79
N GLY A 191 9.53 -24.64 -10.50
CA GLY A 191 8.47 -23.78 -10.00
C GLY A 191 8.78 -22.29 -10.26
N LEU A 192 10.01 -21.87 -9.97
CA LEU A 192 10.47 -20.49 -10.24
C LEU A 192 10.43 -20.18 -11.74
N LYS A 193 10.93 -21.07 -12.61
CA LYS A 193 10.86 -20.90 -14.07
C LYS A 193 9.42 -20.78 -14.56
N ALA A 194 8.52 -21.63 -14.08
CA ALA A 194 7.10 -21.57 -14.44
C ALA A 194 6.45 -20.26 -13.98
N HIS A 195 6.77 -19.80 -12.77
CA HIS A 195 6.28 -18.54 -12.22
C HIS A 195 6.76 -17.33 -13.05
N LEU A 196 8.07 -17.28 -13.36
CA LEU A 196 8.66 -16.25 -14.23
C LEU A 196 8.06 -16.28 -15.64
N ALA A 197 7.74 -17.46 -16.18
CA ALA A 197 7.10 -17.58 -17.49
C ALA A 197 5.69 -16.95 -17.51
N VAL A 198 4.92 -17.10 -16.42
CA VAL A 198 3.59 -16.44 -16.29
C VAL A 198 3.77 -14.93 -16.16
N LEU A 199 4.62 -14.46 -15.24
CA LEU A 199 4.85 -13.03 -15.02
C LEU A 199 5.41 -12.32 -16.25
N SER A 200 6.28 -12.96 -17.02
CA SER A 200 6.83 -12.39 -18.27
C SER A 200 5.84 -12.48 -19.46
N GLY A 201 4.68 -13.10 -19.28
CA GLY A 201 3.69 -13.33 -20.33
C GLY A 201 4.08 -14.40 -21.35
N ARG A 202 5.19 -15.13 -21.14
CA ARG A 202 5.63 -16.27 -21.97
C ARG A 202 4.73 -17.49 -21.81
N ARG A 203 4.00 -17.59 -20.70
CA ARG A 203 2.96 -18.57 -20.45
C ARG A 203 1.66 -17.85 -20.14
N GLN A 204 0.59 -18.23 -20.83
CA GLN A 204 -0.75 -17.70 -20.65
C GLN A 204 -1.74 -18.86 -20.62
N PHE A 205 -2.80 -18.72 -19.84
CA PHE A 205 -3.85 -19.72 -19.75
C PHE A 205 -5.10 -19.26 -20.50
N GLN A 206 -5.88 -20.22 -21.00
CA GLN A 206 -7.20 -19.96 -21.55
C GLN A 206 -8.21 -20.11 -20.41
N TRP A 207 -8.69 -18.97 -19.91
CA TRP A 207 -9.62 -18.93 -18.78
C TRP A 207 -11.07 -18.95 -19.27
N GLN A 208 -11.91 -19.69 -18.58
CA GLN A 208 -13.36 -19.54 -18.60
C GLN A 208 -13.83 -18.92 -17.28
N LEU A 209 -15.04 -18.37 -17.26
CA LEU A 209 -15.57 -17.71 -16.06
C LEU A 209 -15.76 -18.73 -14.92
N GLU A 210 -16.16 -19.96 -15.25
CA GLU A 210 -16.41 -21.07 -14.33
C GLU A 210 -15.13 -21.53 -13.62
N ASP A 211 -13.96 -21.33 -14.22
CA ASP A 211 -12.66 -21.62 -13.59
C ASP A 211 -12.37 -20.70 -12.40
N LEU A 212 -12.97 -19.51 -12.40
CA LEU A 212 -12.72 -18.43 -11.46
C LEU A 212 -13.88 -18.25 -10.47
N VAL A 213 -15.09 -18.62 -10.91
CA VAL A 213 -16.34 -18.49 -10.16
C VAL A 213 -17.12 -19.79 -10.31
N PRO A 214 -16.88 -20.79 -9.44
CA PRO A 214 -17.46 -22.12 -9.61
C PRO A 214 -18.97 -22.08 -9.34
N ALA A 215 -19.76 -22.72 -10.21
CA ALA A 215 -21.21 -22.78 -10.08
C ALA A 215 -21.69 -23.55 -8.83
N ALA A 216 -20.92 -24.55 -8.40
CA ALA A 216 -21.17 -25.29 -7.16
C ALA A 216 -20.14 -24.88 -6.11
N GLU A 217 -20.60 -24.42 -4.93
CA GLU A 217 -19.73 -23.95 -3.85
C GLU A 217 -19.21 -25.09 -2.97
N THR A 218 -18.59 -26.11 -3.59
CA THR A 218 -17.91 -27.15 -2.82
C THR A 218 -16.54 -26.65 -2.36
N ARG A 219 -16.08 -27.09 -1.18
CA ARG A 219 -14.77 -26.68 -0.65
C ARG A 219 -13.61 -26.89 -1.66
N PRO A 220 -13.49 -28.03 -2.35
CA PRO A 220 -12.45 -28.22 -3.36
C PRO A 220 -12.54 -27.23 -4.53
N SER A 221 -13.75 -26.97 -5.03
CA SER A 221 -13.94 -26.02 -6.14
C SER A 221 -13.61 -24.58 -5.76
N ILE A 222 -13.91 -24.16 -4.52
CA ILE A 222 -13.57 -22.81 -4.04
C ILE A 222 -12.05 -22.64 -3.95
N GLN A 223 -11.34 -23.65 -3.44
CA GLN A 223 -9.89 -23.61 -3.34
C GLN A 223 -9.22 -23.58 -4.72
N GLN A 224 -9.73 -24.36 -5.67
CA GLN A 224 -9.25 -24.32 -7.06
C GLN A 224 -9.49 -22.95 -7.70
N ALA A 225 -10.68 -22.39 -7.54
CA ALA A 225 -11.02 -21.06 -8.06
C ALA A 225 -10.14 -19.95 -7.47
N GLN A 226 -9.79 -20.05 -6.18
CA GLN A 226 -8.83 -19.13 -5.54
C GLN A 226 -7.43 -19.25 -6.14
N GLN A 227 -6.96 -20.47 -6.43
CA GLN A 227 -5.66 -20.69 -7.09
C GLN A 227 -5.65 -20.18 -8.54
N ASN A 228 -6.75 -20.40 -9.27
CA ASN A 228 -6.94 -19.91 -10.62
C ASN A 228 -6.95 -18.38 -10.64
N LEU A 229 -7.70 -17.74 -9.74
CA LEU A 229 -7.70 -16.28 -9.58
C LEU A 229 -6.29 -15.77 -9.25
N ALA A 230 -5.56 -16.40 -8.32
CA ALA A 230 -4.20 -16.00 -8.00
C ALA A 230 -3.27 -16.06 -9.23
N THR A 231 -3.44 -17.05 -10.10
CA THR A 231 -2.66 -17.19 -11.34
C THR A 231 -3.09 -16.15 -12.39
N LEU A 232 -4.39 -15.90 -12.55
CA LEU A 232 -4.91 -14.82 -13.40
C LEU A 232 -4.36 -13.45 -12.96
N MET A 233 -4.22 -13.22 -11.65
CA MET A 233 -3.61 -11.98 -11.15
C MET A 233 -2.13 -11.88 -11.52
N LEU A 234 -1.36 -12.97 -11.53
CA LEU A 234 0.02 -12.96 -12.02
C LEU A 234 0.09 -12.63 -13.52
N GLU A 235 -0.83 -13.18 -14.32
CA GLU A 235 -0.95 -12.80 -15.74
C GLU A 235 -1.30 -11.32 -15.92
N PHE A 236 -2.16 -10.76 -15.06
CA PHE A 236 -2.48 -9.34 -15.06
C PHE A 236 -1.26 -8.48 -14.74
N MET A 237 -0.47 -8.86 -13.73
CA MET A 237 0.78 -8.15 -13.40
C MET A 237 1.74 -8.12 -14.60
N GLY A 238 1.92 -9.27 -15.25
CA GLY A 238 2.75 -9.37 -16.46
C GLY A 238 2.22 -8.56 -17.64
N TRP A 239 0.90 -8.56 -17.86
CA TRP A 239 0.27 -7.72 -18.86
C TRP A 239 0.43 -6.24 -18.56
N LEU A 240 0.29 -5.84 -17.29
CA LEU A 240 0.39 -4.45 -16.86
C LEU A 240 1.82 -3.92 -17.03
N SER A 241 2.83 -4.69 -16.65
CA SER A 241 4.23 -4.27 -16.76
C SER A 241 4.69 -4.07 -18.20
N GLN A 242 4.10 -4.80 -19.16
CA GLN A 242 4.32 -4.57 -20.60
C GLN A 242 3.68 -3.27 -21.11
N LYS A 243 2.58 -2.81 -20.48
CA LYS A 243 1.86 -1.58 -20.86
C LYS A 243 2.34 -0.35 -20.10
N GLN A 244 2.82 -0.55 -18.87
CA GLN A 244 3.26 0.48 -17.95
C GLN A 244 4.55 0.00 -17.27
N PRO A 245 5.72 0.35 -17.81
CA PRO A 245 6.99 0.05 -17.14
C PRO A 245 6.99 0.61 -15.71
N ASN A 246 7.58 -0.10 -14.75
CA ASN A 246 7.61 0.24 -13.30
C ASN A 246 6.28 0.12 -12.55
N SER A 247 5.35 -0.69 -13.07
CA SER A 247 4.07 -0.95 -12.39
C SER A 247 4.11 -2.16 -11.47
N TRP A 248 5.25 -2.83 -11.26
CA TRP A 248 5.27 -4.11 -10.53
C TRP A 248 4.83 -3.95 -9.08
N GLY A 249 5.35 -2.93 -8.39
CA GLY A 249 4.94 -2.65 -7.01
C GLY A 249 3.44 -2.31 -6.90
N GLN A 250 2.92 -1.48 -7.80
CA GLN A 250 1.48 -1.19 -7.86
C GLN A 250 0.66 -2.45 -8.19
N ALA A 251 1.10 -3.27 -9.13
CA ALA A 251 0.40 -4.50 -9.50
C ALA A 251 0.38 -5.52 -8.36
N ASP A 252 1.45 -5.59 -7.57
CA ASP A 252 1.51 -6.41 -6.35
C ASP A 252 0.54 -5.92 -5.27
N LEU A 253 0.51 -4.61 -5.01
CA LEU A 253 -0.46 -4.02 -4.09
C LEU A 253 -1.89 -4.36 -4.53
N PHE A 254 -2.20 -4.26 -5.82
CA PHE A 254 -3.51 -4.64 -6.37
C PHE A 254 -3.78 -6.13 -6.17
N ARG A 255 -2.82 -6.99 -6.53
CA ARG A 255 -2.90 -8.45 -6.36
C ARG A 255 -3.15 -8.84 -4.91
N SER A 256 -2.57 -8.13 -3.96
CA SER A 256 -2.72 -8.42 -2.54
C SER A 256 -4.04 -7.94 -1.94
N GLN A 257 -4.83 -7.14 -2.66
CA GLN A 257 -6.07 -6.54 -2.14
C GLN A 257 -7.32 -6.97 -2.91
N PHE A 258 -7.21 -7.10 -4.21
CA PHE A 258 -8.36 -7.35 -5.06
C PHE A 258 -9.02 -8.73 -4.80
N PRO A 259 -8.27 -9.84 -4.62
CA PRO A 259 -8.87 -11.12 -4.25
C PRO A 259 -9.58 -11.08 -2.90
N ASP A 260 -9.01 -10.38 -1.91
CA ASP A 260 -9.61 -10.22 -0.58
C ASP A 260 -10.92 -9.43 -0.67
N TYR A 261 -10.95 -8.36 -1.47
CA TYR A 261 -12.17 -7.63 -1.79
C TYR A 261 -13.25 -8.55 -2.41
N LEU A 262 -12.89 -9.33 -3.44
CA LEU A 262 -13.84 -10.23 -4.10
C LEU A 262 -14.39 -11.29 -3.13
N ALA A 263 -13.53 -11.84 -2.26
CA ALA A 263 -13.93 -12.79 -1.24
C ALA A 263 -14.84 -12.16 -0.17
N ALA A 264 -14.51 -10.95 0.31
CA ALA A 264 -15.32 -10.21 1.28
C ALA A 264 -16.70 -9.85 0.69
N ARG A 265 -16.75 -9.48 -0.59
CA ARG A 265 -18.01 -9.25 -1.30
C ARG A 265 -18.86 -10.52 -1.36
N ARG A 266 -18.29 -11.63 -1.87
CA ARG A 266 -19.01 -12.90 -2.05
C ARG A 266 -19.55 -13.46 -0.74
N THR A 267 -18.78 -13.33 0.34
CA THR A 267 -19.18 -13.80 1.68
C THR A 267 -20.16 -12.85 2.39
N GLY A 268 -20.56 -11.75 1.76
CA GLY A 268 -21.46 -10.77 2.32
C GLY A 268 -20.84 -9.90 3.43
N GLN A 269 -19.53 -9.96 3.67
CA GLN A 269 -18.86 -9.13 4.68
C GLN A 269 -18.99 -7.63 4.40
N LEU A 270 -19.20 -7.27 3.14
CA LEU A 270 -19.39 -5.89 2.67
C LEU A 270 -20.87 -5.48 2.54
N THR A 271 -21.81 -6.27 3.08
CA THR A 271 -23.22 -5.84 3.18
C THR A 271 -23.41 -4.76 4.22
N GLU A 272 -24.39 -3.88 3.99
CA GLU A 272 -24.79 -2.92 5.00
C GLU A 272 -25.36 -3.67 6.20
N ARG A 273 -24.87 -3.32 7.39
CA ARG A 273 -25.47 -3.82 8.63
C ARG A 273 -26.46 -2.79 9.12
N ASP A 274 -27.65 -3.26 9.50
CA ASP A 274 -28.61 -2.42 10.22
C ASP A 274 -27.90 -1.76 11.42
N PRO A 275 -28.17 -0.48 11.71
CA PRO A 275 -27.66 0.17 12.91
C PRO A 275 -27.98 -0.68 14.15
N ILE A 276 -27.07 -0.74 15.13
CA ILE A 276 -27.27 -1.54 16.35
C ILE A 276 -28.61 -1.22 17.03
N GLY A 277 -29.03 0.05 17.01
CA GLY A 277 -30.33 0.47 17.53
C GLY A 277 -31.53 -0.18 16.82
N ASP A 278 -31.47 -0.34 15.51
CA ASP A 278 -32.51 -1.00 14.72
C ASP A 278 -32.46 -2.52 14.87
N MET A 279 -31.25 -3.08 14.98
CA MET A 279 -31.07 -4.50 15.33
C MET A 279 -31.68 -4.84 16.70
N MET A 280 -31.56 -3.95 17.70
CA MET A 280 -32.16 -4.16 19.02
C MET A 280 -33.68 -3.98 19.02
N ARG A 281 -34.23 -3.17 18.10
CA ARG A 281 -35.69 -2.94 17.98
C ARG A 281 -36.39 -4.03 17.17
N ARG A 282 -35.70 -4.70 16.24
CA ARG A 282 -36.27 -5.76 15.38
C ARG A 282 -36.04 -7.14 16.00
N LYS A 283 -37.07 -8.00 16.00
CA LYS A 283 -36.96 -9.40 16.47
C LYS A 283 -36.00 -10.26 15.63
N ARG A 284 -35.71 -9.86 14.38
CA ARG A 284 -34.73 -10.50 13.51
C ARG A 284 -34.02 -9.44 12.65
N PRO A 285 -32.69 -9.48 12.52
CA PRO A 285 -31.97 -8.63 11.59
C PRO A 285 -32.42 -8.93 10.16
N ASN A 286 -32.75 -7.90 9.38
CA ASN A 286 -33.04 -8.08 7.97
C ASN A 286 -31.73 -8.00 7.19
N PHE A 287 -31.09 -9.15 6.96
CA PHE A 287 -29.93 -9.20 6.08
C PHE A 287 -30.40 -9.08 4.63
N GLN A 288 -30.41 -7.87 4.10
CA GLN A 288 -30.53 -7.69 2.66
C GLN A 288 -29.24 -8.15 2.02
N LEU A 289 -29.32 -9.24 1.24
CA LEU A 289 -28.22 -9.65 0.39
C LEU A 289 -27.90 -8.49 -0.56
N PRO A 290 -26.61 -8.22 -0.81
CA PRO A 290 -26.25 -7.17 -1.74
C PRO A 290 -26.80 -7.56 -3.12
N PRO A 291 -27.18 -6.59 -3.96
CA PRO A 291 -27.58 -6.89 -5.33
C PRO A 291 -26.46 -7.65 -6.03
N GLU A 292 -26.85 -8.55 -6.93
CA GLU A 292 -25.90 -9.31 -7.73
C GLU A 292 -25.00 -8.33 -8.51
N PRO A 293 -23.67 -8.48 -8.47
CA PRO A 293 -22.79 -7.59 -9.19
C PRO A 293 -22.98 -7.74 -10.70
N VAL A 294 -22.78 -6.65 -11.45
CA VAL A 294 -22.82 -6.65 -12.92
C VAL A 294 -21.90 -7.72 -13.52
N HIS A 295 -20.75 -7.96 -12.87
CA HIS A 295 -19.81 -9.00 -13.24
C HIS A 295 -19.07 -9.53 -12.00
N PRO A 296 -18.90 -10.86 -11.82
CA PRO A 296 -18.34 -11.41 -10.59
C PRO A 296 -16.84 -11.11 -10.39
N LEU A 297 -16.12 -10.75 -11.44
CA LEU A 297 -14.69 -10.34 -11.39
C LEU A 297 -14.48 -8.82 -11.47
N CYS A 298 -15.55 -8.02 -11.53
CA CYS A 298 -15.45 -6.56 -11.49
C CYS A 298 -16.04 -6.05 -10.18
N PRO A 299 -15.51 -4.95 -9.61
CA PRO A 299 -16.11 -4.36 -8.43
C PRO A 299 -17.45 -3.69 -8.74
N ASP A 300 -18.22 -3.41 -7.70
CA ASP A 300 -19.41 -2.58 -7.73
C ASP A 300 -19.24 -1.43 -6.74
N ALA A 301 -19.90 -0.29 -6.99
CA ALA A 301 -19.67 0.92 -6.22
C ALA A 301 -20.00 0.76 -4.73
N ALA A 302 -21.08 0.04 -4.40
CA ALA A 302 -21.54 -0.08 -3.02
C ALA A 302 -20.52 -0.85 -2.17
N THR A 303 -20.09 -2.03 -2.60
CA THR A 303 -19.17 -2.84 -1.82
C THR A 303 -17.74 -2.33 -1.91
N LEU A 304 -17.31 -1.78 -3.05
CA LEU A 304 -15.98 -1.17 -3.18
C LEU A 304 -15.83 0.07 -2.30
N THR A 305 -16.85 0.92 -2.20
CA THR A 305 -16.83 2.08 -1.28
C THR A 305 -16.53 1.62 0.15
N ARG A 306 -17.27 0.63 0.65
CA ARG A 306 -17.10 0.11 2.02
C ARG A 306 -15.73 -0.53 2.23
N TYR A 307 -15.22 -1.25 1.23
CA TYR A 307 -13.89 -1.84 1.31
C TYR A 307 -12.79 -0.76 1.34
N LEU A 308 -12.90 0.28 0.52
CA LEU A 308 -11.99 1.41 0.54
C LEU A 308 -12.06 2.17 1.87
N GLU A 309 -13.26 2.42 2.40
CA GLU A 309 -13.45 3.01 3.73
C GLU A 309 -12.77 2.17 4.81
N HIS A 310 -12.88 0.84 4.75
CA HIS A 310 -12.17 -0.05 5.68
C HIS A 310 -10.65 0.14 5.60
N LEU A 311 -10.08 0.20 4.40
CA LEU A 311 -8.64 0.43 4.23
C LEU A 311 -8.21 1.82 4.71
N LEU A 312 -9.03 2.84 4.50
CA LEU A 312 -8.69 4.25 4.76
C LEU A 312 -8.96 4.68 6.21
N HIS A 313 -9.93 4.05 6.89
CA HIS A 313 -10.35 4.38 8.26
C HIS A 313 -10.01 3.29 9.28
N ALA A 314 -9.27 2.25 8.90
CA ALA A 314 -8.69 1.32 9.85
C ALA A 314 -7.79 2.08 10.86
N THR A 315 -7.57 1.49 12.03
CA THR A 315 -6.61 2.00 13.04
C THR A 315 -5.24 2.32 12.44
N ARG A 316 -4.89 1.62 11.35
CA ARG A 316 -3.73 1.90 10.51
C ARG A 316 -4.22 2.04 9.07
N PRO A 317 -4.40 3.28 8.58
CA PRO A 317 -4.80 3.53 7.21
C PRO A 317 -3.83 2.88 6.22
N GLN A 318 -4.36 2.33 5.13
CA GLN A 318 -3.61 1.70 4.04
C GLN A 318 -3.85 2.45 2.72
N PRO A 319 -3.46 3.73 2.65
CA PRO A 319 -3.89 4.59 1.56
C PRO A 319 -3.28 4.23 0.21
N TYR A 320 -2.05 3.69 0.16
CA TYR A 320 -1.43 3.22 -1.08
C TYR A 320 -2.15 2.02 -1.68
N ARG A 321 -2.56 1.07 -0.83
CA ARG A 321 -3.37 -0.09 -1.21
C ARG A 321 -4.75 0.32 -1.71
N ALA A 322 -5.41 1.23 -0.99
CA ALA A 322 -6.70 1.78 -1.40
C ALA A 322 -6.61 2.53 -2.74
N ALA A 323 -5.56 3.34 -2.91
CA ALA A 323 -5.31 4.08 -4.15
C ALA A 323 -5.14 3.11 -5.33
N VAL A 324 -4.23 2.14 -5.24
CA VAL A 324 -4.00 1.14 -6.28
C VAL A 324 -5.25 0.34 -6.62
N LEU A 325 -5.99 -0.10 -5.60
CA LEU A 325 -7.21 -0.88 -5.78
C LEU A 325 -8.21 -0.15 -6.68
N PHE A 326 -8.32 1.17 -6.52
CA PHE A 326 -9.16 1.99 -7.36
C PHE A 326 -8.49 2.33 -8.69
N THR A 327 -7.20 2.70 -8.67
CA THR A 327 -6.54 3.29 -9.83
C THR A 327 -6.21 2.29 -10.92
N LEU A 328 -6.08 1.01 -10.58
CA LEU A 328 -5.81 -0.06 -11.55
C LEU A 328 -7.07 -0.74 -12.10
N LEU A 329 -8.28 -0.34 -11.67
CA LEU A 329 -9.52 -0.92 -12.23
C LEU A 329 -9.63 -0.76 -13.75
N PRO A 330 -9.32 0.40 -14.37
CA PRO A 330 -9.35 0.54 -15.82
C PRO A 330 -8.34 -0.37 -16.54
N ALA A 331 -7.21 -0.66 -15.91
CA ALA A 331 -6.26 -1.64 -16.42
C ALA A 331 -6.81 -3.07 -16.30
N TRP A 332 -7.43 -3.40 -15.16
CA TRP A 332 -8.04 -4.70 -14.91
C TRP A 332 -9.18 -5.03 -15.89
N THR A 333 -10.11 -4.12 -16.17
CA THR A 333 -11.22 -4.41 -17.11
C THR A 333 -10.70 -4.62 -18.53
N ARG A 334 -9.73 -3.81 -18.98
CA ARG A 334 -9.08 -3.98 -20.28
C ARG A 334 -8.34 -5.31 -20.37
N PHE A 335 -7.70 -5.73 -19.29
CA PHE A 335 -7.09 -7.05 -19.19
C PHE A 335 -8.14 -8.15 -19.30
N LEU A 336 -9.22 -8.13 -18.52
CA LEU A 336 -10.31 -9.11 -18.61
C LEU A 336 -10.90 -9.19 -20.02
N ARG A 337 -11.12 -8.04 -20.67
CA ARG A 337 -11.59 -7.97 -22.06
C ARG A 337 -10.59 -8.62 -23.03
N SER A 338 -9.30 -8.37 -22.86
CA SER A 338 -8.25 -9.01 -23.66
C SER A 338 -8.19 -10.53 -23.48
N ARG A 339 -8.69 -11.04 -22.35
CA ARG A 339 -8.84 -12.46 -22.04
C ARG A 339 -10.22 -13.03 -22.40
N GLN A 340 -11.09 -12.23 -23.03
CA GLN A 340 -12.47 -12.59 -23.35
C GLN A 340 -13.31 -12.95 -22.12
N LEU A 341 -12.89 -12.52 -20.92
CA LEU A 341 -13.60 -12.70 -19.65
C LEU A 341 -14.57 -11.56 -19.35
N LEU A 342 -14.63 -10.53 -20.20
CA LEU A 342 -15.51 -9.38 -20.04
C LEU A 342 -15.98 -8.87 -21.40
N ALA A 343 -17.28 -8.88 -21.63
CA ALA A 343 -17.87 -8.35 -22.86
C ALA A 343 -17.90 -6.81 -22.84
N PRO A 344 -17.80 -6.13 -24.00
CA PRO A 344 -17.80 -4.66 -24.05
C PRO A 344 -19.04 -3.98 -23.45
N ALA A 345 -20.22 -4.59 -23.62
CA ALA A 345 -21.46 -4.08 -23.02
C ALA A 345 -21.43 -4.19 -21.49
N THR A 346 -20.93 -5.31 -20.96
CA THR A 346 -20.76 -5.52 -19.51
C THR A 346 -19.72 -4.56 -18.93
N GLU A 347 -18.61 -4.31 -19.64
CA GLU A 347 -17.61 -3.30 -19.24
C GLU A 347 -18.26 -1.91 -19.09
N THR A 348 -19.10 -1.51 -20.06
CA THR A 348 -19.83 -0.24 -20.01
C THR A 348 -20.75 -0.16 -18.78
N ALA A 349 -21.49 -1.22 -18.50
CA ALA A 349 -22.38 -1.30 -17.33
C ALA A 349 -21.60 -1.28 -15.99
N VAL A 350 -20.43 -1.94 -15.92
CA VAL A 350 -19.53 -1.86 -14.76
C VAL A 350 -19.10 -0.41 -14.53
N TRP A 351 -18.72 0.32 -15.57
CA TRP A 351 -18.28 1.71 -15.42
C TRP A 351 -19.40 2.66 -15.04
N GLN A 352 -20.59 2.50 -15.61
CA GLN A 352 -21.78 3.24 -15.19
C GLN A 352 -22.10 3.03 -13.70
N ASN A 353 -21.90 1.82 -13.19
CA ASN A 353 -22.07 1.52 -11.77
C ASN A 353 -21.06 2.27 -10.89
N LEU A 354 -19.85 2.51 -11.38
CA LEU A 354 -18.73 3.11 -10.62
C LEU A 354 -18.62 4.63 -10.74
N ASP A 355 -19.39 5.29 -11.62
CA ASP A 355 -19.28 6.71 -11.99
C ASP A 355 -19.22 7.70 -10.81
N GLN A 356 -19.93 7.42 -9.73
CA GLN A 356 -19.98 8.30 -8.54
C GLN A 356 -18.86 8.07 -7.52
N LEU A 357 -18.12 6.97 -7.65
CA LEU A 357 -17.07 6.60 -6.71
C LEU A 357 -15.84 7.52 -6.70
N PRO A 358 -15.32 8.03 -7.84
CA PRO A 358 -14.10 8.85 -7.87
C PRO A 358 -14.18 10.07 -6.96
N GLN A 359 -15.34 10.74 -6.92
CA GLN A 359 -15.54 11.93 -6.10
C GLN A 359 -15.51 11.61 -4.60
N LYS A 360 -16.11 10.50 -4.18
CA LYS A 360 -16.10 10.06 -2.77
C LYS A 360 -14.68 9.70 -2.33
N VAL A 361 -13.98 8.94 -3.17
CA VAL A 361 -12.62 8.48 -2.94
C VAL A 361 -11.68 9.69 -2.85
N ALA A 362 -11.73 10.62 -3.81
CA ALA A 362 -10.85 11.80 -3.84
C ALA A 362 -10.90 12.68 -2.57
N ASN A 363 -12.03 12.73 -1.86
CA ASN A 363 -12.17 13.54 -0.64
C ASN A 363 -11.24 13.06 0.50
N PHE A 364 -10.89 11.78 0.55
CA PHE A 364 -9.92 11.28 1.54
C PHE A 364 -8.53 11.90 1.31
N TRP A 365 -8.04 11.86 0.07
CA TRP A 365 -6.69 12.33 -0.27
C TRP A 365 -6.55 13.85 -0.24
N GLN A 366 -7.65 14.61 -0.33
CA GLN A 366 -7.61 16.07 -0.11
C GLN A 366 -7.13 16.42 1.31
N ASN A 367 -7.35 15.53 2.28
CA ASN A 367 -6.97 15.73 3.67
C ASN A 367 -5.69 14.98 4.07
N TRP A 368 -4.99 14.36 3.11
CA TRP A 368 -3.77 13.60 3.37
C TRP A 368 -2.55 14.28 2.72
N PRO A 369 -1.85 15.18 3.45
CA PRO A 369 -0.80 16.02 2.88
C PRO A 369 0.54 15.28 2.66
N ASP A 370 0.71 14.10 3.27
CA ASP A 370 1.99 13.39 3.28
C ASP A 370 2.45 13.05 1.86
N ASP A 371 1.52 12.55 1.04
CA ASP A 371 1.73 12.22 -0.37
C ASP A 371 0.49 12.58 -1.23
N PRO A 372 0.59 13.61 -2.10
CA PRO A 372 -0.51 14.02 -2.96
C PRO A 372 -0.73 13.10 -4.17
N LEU A 373 0.27 12.29 -4.57
CA LEU A 373 0.26 11.57 -5.84
C LEU A 373 -0.92 10.59 -5.97
N PRO A 374 -1.27 9.79 -4.95
CA PRO A 374 -2.50 8.98 -4.99
C PRO A 374 -3.77 9.79 -5.30
N GLY A 375 -3.93 10.96 -4.69
CA GLY A 375 -5.08 11.83 -4.95
C GLY A 375 -5.10 12.39 -6.38
N GLU A 376 -3.93 12.69 -6.94
CA GLU A 376 -3.77 13.13 -8.32
C GLU A 376 -4.13 12.01 -9.32
N HIS A 377 -3.65 10.79 -9.09
CA HIS A 377 -4.00 9.63 -9.91
C HIS A 377 -5.51 9.36 -9.91
N ILE A 378 -6.17 9.43 -8.74
CA ILE A 378 -7.62 9.26 -8.63
C ILE A 378 -8.38 10.33 -9.43
N LYS A 379 -7.93 11.59 -9.38
CA LYS A 379 -8.52 12.69 -10.18
C LYS A 379 -8.38 12.44 -11.68
N HIS A 380 -7.24 11.91 -12.14
CA HIS A 380 -7.01 11.65 -13.56
C HIS A 380 -7.97 10.59 -14.12
N ILE A 381 -8.28 9.55 -13.33
CA ILE A 381 -9.19 8.48 -13.75
C ILE A 381 -10.61 8.99 -13.98
N ARG A 382 -11.02 10.06 -13.28
CA ARG A 382 -12.31 10.72 -13.53
C ARG A 382 -12.53 11.12 -14.99
N HIS A 383 -11.46 11.38 -15.73
CA HIS A 383 -11.53 11.77 -17.15
C HIS A 383 -11.49 10.58 -18.12
N GLN A 384 -11.35 9.36 -17.60
CA GLN A 384 -11.36 8.12 -18.38
C GLN A 384 -12.72 7.39 -18.30
N PHE A 385 -13.59 7.83 -17.39
CA PHE A 385 -15.03 7.53 -17.37
C PHE A 385 -15.76 8.53 -18.27
#